data_AF-A0A526XV14-F1
#
_entry.id   AF-A0A526XV14-F1
#
_cell.length_a   1.000
_cell.length_b   1.000
_cell.length_c   1.000
_cell.angle_alpha   90.00
_cell.angle_beta   90.00
_cell.angle_gamma   90.00
#
_symmetry.space_group_name_H-M   'P 1'
#
loop_
_entity.id
_entity.type
_entity.pdbx_description
1 polymer ?
#
loop_
_entity_poly.entity_id
_entity_poly.type
_entity_poly.pdbx_seq_one_letter_code
_entity_poly.pdbx_strand_id
1 'polypeptide(L)'
;FGGFVQMLDKRLYPGWGRLAEALRTNRPTTWDPAARSSAFDGEDPMMLALFWEAMHSVSTMTARKLGEAMDFGQFRRLLDIGGGSGAYDIELCKQYGALRATVFDLPHVAA
;
A
#
# COMPACT_ATOMS: atom_id res chain seq x y z
N PHE A 1 5.12 1.78 -13.63
CA PHE A 1 4.78 3.20 -13.35
C PHE A 1 3.45 3.63 -13.97
N GLY A 2 3.12 3.27 -15.23
CA GLY A 2 1.84 3.64 -15.85
C GLY A 2 0.57 3.25 -15.06
N GLY A 3 0.57 2.06 -14.44
CA GLY A 3 -0.53 1.62 -13.56
C GLY A 3 -0.78 2.54 -12.36
N PHE A 4 0.26 3.17 -11.81
CA PHE A 4 0.09 4.16 -10.73
C PHE A 4 -0.64 5.40 -11.20
N VAL A 5 -0.27 5.94 -12.37
CA VAL A 5 -0.96 7.10 -12.96
C VAL A 5 -2.43 6.77 -13.27
N GLN A 6 -2.70 5.59 -13.83
CA GLN A 6 -4.07 5.14 -14.10
C GLN A 6 -4.89 4.94 -12.82
N MET A 7 -4.28 4.42 -11.75
CA MET A 7 -4.94 4.29 -10.44
C MET A 7 -5.27 5.65 -9.84
N LEU A 8 -4.34 6.63 -9.92
CA LEU A 8 -4.60 7.99 -9.46
C LEU A 8 -5.79 8.62 -10.21
N ASP A 9 -5.78 8.53 -11.54
CA ASP A 9 -6.84 9.07 -12.39
C ASP A 9 -8.20 8.45 -12.10
N LYS A 10 -8.27 7.11 -12.09
CA LYS A 10 -9.54 6.40 -11.95
C LYS A 10 -10.09 6.38 -10.52
N ARG A 11 -9.24 6.39 -9.49
CA ARG A 11 -9.65 6.18 -8.10
C ARG A 11 -9.52 7.42 -7.22
N LEU A 12 -8.45 8.19 -7.33
CA LEU A 12 -8.18 9.30 -6.41
C LEU A 12 -8.64 10.64 -6.95
N TYR A 13 -8.47 10.92 -8.24
CA TYR A 13 -8.78 12.23 -8.82
C TYR A 13 -10.26 12.65 -8.65
N PRO A 14 -11.27 11.76 -8.83
CA PRO A 14 -12.66 12.11 -8.53
C PRO A 14 -12.91 12.43 -7.06
N GLY A 15 -12.16 11.79 -6.14
CA GLY A 15 -12.23 12.07 -4.71
C GLY A 15 -11.68 13.44 -4.34
N TRP A 16 -10.60 13.87 -4.99
CA TRP A 16 -10.00 15.20 -4.84
C TRP A 16 -10.94 16.32 -5.29
N GLY A 17 -11.76 16.07 -6.32
CA GLY A 17 -12.82 17.01 -6.73
C GLY A 17 -13.83 17.35 -5.63
N ARG A 18 -13.91 16.52 -4.58
CA ARG A 18 -14.77 16.72 -3.40
C ARG A 18 -14.00 17.07 -2.13
N LEU A 19 -12.77 17.58 -2.23
CA LEU A 19 -11.93 17.91 -1.06
C LEU A 19 -12.64 18.82 -0.05
N ALA A 20 -13.38 19.85 -0.51
CA ALA A 20 -14.08 20.76 0.39
C ALA A 20 -15.20 20.06 1.19
N GLU A 21 -15.80 19.00 0.67
CA GLU A 21 -16.74 18.15 1.40
C GLU A 21 -16.01 17.30 2.45
N ALA A 22 -14.90 16.67 2.07
CA ALA A 22 -14.06 15.87 2.96
C ALA A 22 -13.63 16.68 4.19
N LEU A 23 -13.19 17.92 3.97
CA LEU A 23 -12.75 18.82 5.05
C LEU A 23 -13.89 19.25 5.98
N ARG A 24 -15.09 19.49 5.45
CA ARG A 24 -16.25 19.91 6.28
C ARG A 24 -16.83 18.75 7.09
N THR A 25 -16.85 17.56 6.51
CA THR A 25 -17.50 16.38 7.10
C THR A 25 -16.55 15.53 7.93
N ASN A 26 -15.23 15.71 7.75
CA ASN A 26 -14.19 14.84 8.27
C ASN A 26 -14.43 13.36 7.88
N ARG A 27 -14.84 13.14 6.62
CA ARG A 27 -15.11 11.80 6.07
C ARG A 27 -14.39 11.59 4.73
N PRO A 28 -13.99 10.35 4.42
CA PRO A 28 -13.45 10.02 3.10
C PRO A 28 -14.51 10.26 2.02
N THR A 29 -14.05 10.69 0.85
CA THR A 29 -14.92 10.88 -0.32
C THR A 29 -14.88 9.70 -1.28
N THR A 30 -13.87 8.83 -1.19
CA THR A 30 -13.66 7.71 -2.12
C THR A 30 -14.38 6.43 -1.74
N TRP A 31 -14.85 6.30 -0.50
CA TRP A 31 -15.62 5.16 0.02
C TRP A 31 -16.37 5.59 1.29
N ASP A 32 -17.39 4.83 1.71
CA ASP A 32 -18.12 5.11 2.95
C ASP A 32 -17.77 4.11 4.07
N PRO A 33 -17.09 4.56 5.16
CA PRO A 33 -16.75 3.71 6.29
C PRO A 33 -17.94 3.25 7.12
N ALA A 34 -19.12 3.87 6.97
CA ALA A 34 -20.34 3.39 7.62
C ALA A 34 -21.01 2.23 6.86
N ALA A 35 -20.73 2.09 5.56
CA ALA A 35 -21.36 1.09 4.70
C ALA A 35 -20.43 -0.06 4.31
N ARG A 36 -19.11 0.11 4.45
CA ARG A 36 -18.09 -0.84 3.98
C ARG A 36 -17.09 -1.18 5.07
N SER A 37 -16.63 -2.43 5.08
CA SER A 37 -15.64 -2.93 6.04
C SER A 37 -14.21 -2.44 5.73
N SER A 38 -13.94 -2.08 4.48
CA SER A 38 -12.68 -1.47 4.04
C SER A 38 -12.88 -0.63 2.77
N ALA A 39 -11.86 0.17 2.43
CA ALA A 39 -11.82 0.92 1.17
C ALA A 39 -11.75 0.03 -0.09
N PHE A 40 -11.59 -1.29 0.08
CA PHE A 40 -11.49 -2.28 -0.99
C PHE A 40 -12.72 -3.19 -1.07
N ASP A 41 -13.65 -3.05 -0.12
CA ASP A 41 -14.87 -3.85 -0.06
C ASP A 41 -15.80 -3.50 -1.23
N GLY A 42 -16.12 -4.52 -2.04
CA GLY A 42 -16.94 -4.39 -3.25
C GLY A 42 -16.26 -3.66 -4.42
N GLU A 43 -14.93 -3.47 -4.38
CA GLU A 43 -14.19 -2.87 -5.49
C GLU A 43 -14.01 -3.86 -6.66
N ASP A 44 -13.91 -3.32 -7.88
CA ASP A 44 -13.65 -4.10 -9.10
C ASP A 44 -12.28 -4.82 -8.99
N PRO A 45 -12.21 -6.16 -9.16
CA PRO A 45 -10.97 -6.91 -9.14
C PRO A 45 -9.88 -6.35 -10.05
N MET A 46 -10.24 -5.79 -11.22
CA MET A 46 -9.27 -5.17 -12.12
C MET A 46 -8.67 -3.90 -11.52
N MET A 47 -9.50 -3.07 -10.88
CA MET A 47 -9.05 -1.88 -10.15
C MET A 47 -8.21 -2.23 -8.93
N LEU A 48 -8.54 -3.32 -8.23
CA LEU A 48 -7.72 -3.83 -7.12
C LEU A 48 -6.35 -4.29 -7.61
N ALA A 49 -6.29 -5.04 -8.71
CA ALA A 49 -5.01 -5.46 -9.29
C ALA A 49 -4.15 -4.26 -9.71
N LEU A 50 -4.74 -3.27 -10.39
CA LEU A 50 -4.06 -2.03 -10.75
C LEU A 50 -3.56 -1.27 -9.50
N PHE A 51 -4.36 -1.24 -8.43
CA PHE A 51 -3.96 -0.61 -7.17
C PHE A 51 -2.75 -1.31 -6.55
N TRP A 52 -2.76 -2.65 -6.45
CA TRP A 52 -1.66 -3.38 -5.84
C TRP A 52 -0.37 -3.27 -6.65
N GLU A 53 -0.45 -3.37 -7.99
CA GLU A 53 0.71 -3.18 -8.87
C GLU A 53 1.29 -1.77 -8.75
N ALA A 54 0.41 -0.77 -8.71
CA ALA A 54 0.78 0.63 -8.53
C ALA A 54 1.49 0.86 -7.20
N MET A 55 0.91 0.38 -6.10
CA MET A 55 1.47 0.53 -4.75
C MET A 55 2.77 -0.24 -4.57
N HIS A 56 2.88 -1.44 -5.15
CA HIS A 56 4.13 -2.20 -5.15
C HIS A 56 5.24 -1.41 -5.83
N SER A 57 5.00 -0.90 -7.03
CA SER A 57 5.98 -0.13 -7.81
C SER A 57 6.52 1.09 -7.05
N VAL A 58 5.64 1.86 -6.43
CA VAL A 58 6.04 3.06 -5.66
C VAL A 58 6.78 2.65 -4.38
N SER A 59 6.29 1.60 -3.71
CA SER A 59 6.88 1.11 -2.46
C SER A 59 8.28 0.55 -2.65
N THR A 60 8.58 -0.14 -3.76
CA THR A 60 9.93 -0.65 -4.05
C THR A 60 10.98 0.47 -4.03
N MET A 61 10.67 1.64 -4.60
CA MET A 61 11.60 2.77 -4.62
C MET A 61 11.87 3.30 -3.22
N THR A 62 10.82 3.49 -2.43
CA THR A 62 10.93 3.99 -1.05
C THR A 62 11.61 2.97 -0.13
N ALA A 63 11.33 1.67 -0.31
CA ALA A 63 11.93 0.59 0.46
C ALA A 63 13.45 0.53 0.31
N ARG A 64 13.97 0.71 -0.92
CA ARG A 64 15.42 0.83 -1.15
C ARG A 64 16.01 2.00 -0.38
N LYS A 65 15.35 3.15 -0.39
CA LYS A 65 15.79 4.33 0.37
C LYS A 65 15.73 4.12 1.88
N LEU A 66 14.76 3.37 2.38
CA LEU A 66 14.70 3.00 3.78
C LEU A 66 15.91 2.14 4.18
N GLY A 67 16.25 1.12 3.38
CA GLY A 67 17.43 0.29 3.63
C GLY A 67 18.75 1.04 3.49
N GLU A 68 18.82 2.15 2.75
CA GLU A 68 19.98 3.03 2.74
C GLU A 68 20.05 3.95 3.97
N ALA A 69 18.90 4.40 4.46
CA ALA A 69 18.80 5.38 5.55
C ALA A 69 18.93 4.77 6.95
N MET A 70 18.62 3.47 7.09
CA MET A 70 18.60 2.75 8.36
C MET A 70 19.33 1.42 8.22
N ASP A 71 20.25 1.12 9.14
CA ASP A 71 20.95 -0.16 9.14
C ASP A 71 20.12 -1.27 9.80
N PHE A 72 19.70 -2.24 9.00
CA PHE A 72 18.99 -3.43 9.47
C PHE A 72 19.90 -4.63 9.78
N GLY A 73 21.22 -4.49 9.60
CA GLY A 73 22.17 -5.62 9.67
C GLY A 73 22.23 -6.35 11.01
N GLN A 74 21.88 -5.69 12.11
CA GLN A 74 21.80 -6.31 13.44
C GLN A 74 20.54 -7.14 13.66
N PHE A 75 19.50 -6.96 12.84
CA PHE A 75 18.22 -7.64 12.99
C PHE A 75 18.15 -8.89 12.11
N ARG A 76 17.42 -9.90 12.59
CA ARG A 76 17.19 -11.17 11.87
C ARG A 76 15.73 -11.42 11.53
N ARG A 77 14.81 -10.71 12.19
CA ARG A 77 13.37 -10.87 12.01
C ARG A 77 12.71 -9.52 11.92
N LEU A 78 11.90 -9.34 10.89
CA LEU A 78 11.05 -8.17 10.65
C LEU A 78 9.59 -8.64 10.65
N LEU A 79 8.74 -7.99 11.42
CA LEU A 79 7.29 -8.15 11.34
C LEU A 79 6.73 -6.89 10.71
N ASP A 80 6.18 -7.02 9.50
CA ASP A 80 5.53 -5.94 8.77
C ASP A 80 4.02 -6.02 8.98
N ILE A 81 3.44 -5.01 9.64
CA ILE A 81 2.01 -4.95 9.97
C ILE A 81 1.33 -4.07 8.93
N GLY A 82 0.49 -4.66 8.09
CA GLY A 82 -0.08 -3.97 6.92
C GLY A 82 0.91 -3.88 5.75
N GLY A 83 1.79 -4.87 5.60
CA GLY A 83 2.86 -4.87 4.60
C GLY A 83 2.40 -4.97 3.14
N GLY A 84 1.11 -5.21 2.90
CA GLY A 84 0.50 -5.25 1.59
C GLY A 84 1.20 -6.24 0.66
N SER A 85 1.67 -5.73 -0.49
CA SER A 85 2.42 -6.54 -1.46
C SER A 85 3.80 -7.05 -0.98
N GLY A 86 4.25 -6.69 0.22
CA GLY A 86 5.57 -7.06 0.74
C GLY A 86 6.74 -6.34 0.05
N ALA A 87 6.48 -5.27 -0.72
CA ALA A 87 7.52 -4.55 -1.45
C ALA A 87 8.69 -4.09 -0.56
N TYR A 88 8.39 -3.66 0.67
CA TYR A 88 9.43 -3.27 1.65
C TYR A 88 10.25 -4.45 2.09
N ASP A 89 9.59 -5.50 2.55
CA ASP A 89 10.21 -6.74 3.00
C ASP A 89 11.12 -7.37 1.95
N ILE A 90 10.65 -7.41 0.69
CA ILE A 90 11.42 -7.96 -0.43
C ILE A 90 12.72 -7.18 -0.64
N GLU A 91 12.66 -5.84 -0.69
CA GLU A 91 13.86 -5.03 -0.93
C GLU A 91 14.81 -5.04 0.29
N LEU A 92 14.26 -5.00 1.51
CA LEU A 92 15.07 -5.11 2.72
C LEU A 92 15.74 -6.48 2.85
N CYS A 93 15.04 -7.59 2.57
CA CYS A 93 15.65 -8.92 2.61
C CYS A 93 16.68 -9.13 1.49
N LYS A 94 16.52 -8.50 0.32
CA LYS A 94 17.56 -8.49 -0.74
C LYS A 94 18.83 -7.77 -0.30
N GLN A 95 18.69 -6.64 0.39
CA GLN A 95 19.82 -5.85 0.88
C GLN A 95 20.48 -6.49 2.12
N TYR A 96 19.68 -7.10 3.00
CA TYR A 96 20.12 -7.70 4.25
C TYR A 96 19.83 -9.21 4.26
N GLY A 97 20.71 -10.00 3.66
CA GLY A 97 20.46 -11.43 3.42
C GLY A 97 20.25 -12.32 4.67
N ALA A 98 20.57 -11.82 5.87
CA ALA A 98 20.27 -12.50 7.14
C ALA A 98 18.88 -12.18 7.69
N LEU A 99 18.21 -11.16 7.15
CA LEU A 99 16.88 -10.71 7.57
C LEU A 99 15.81 -11.65 7.02
N ARG A 100 14.82 -11.97 7.85
CA ARG A 100 13.61 -12.69 7.45
C ARG A 100 12.40 -11.85 7.84
N ALA A 101 11.57 -11.52 6.85
CA ALA A 101 10.35 -10.78 7.07
C ALA A 101 9.13 -11.70 7.26
N THR A 102 8.12 -11.18 7.93
CA THR A 102 6.78 -11.77 8.07
C THR A 102 5.77 -10.66 7.83
N VAL A 103 4.97 -10.80 6.78
CA VAL A 103 3.86 -9.88 6.49
C VAL A 103 2.64 -10.33 7.27
N PHE A 104 2.07 -9.43 8.06
CA PHE A 104 0.78 -9.60 8.70
C PHE A 104 -0.21 -8.60 8.12
N ASP A 105 -1.16 -9.08 7.33
CA ASP A 105 -2.15 -8.27 6.63
C ASP A 105 -3.56 -8.90 6.68
N LEU A 106 -4.54 -8.21 6.12
CA LEU A 106 -5.90 -8.71 5.99
C LEU A 106 -5.92 -9.99 5.14
N PRO A 107 -6.86 -10.93 5.40
CA PRO A 107 -6.90 -12.21 4.69
C PRO A 107 -6.92 -12.08 3.17
N HIS A 108 -7.64 -11.12 2.61
CA HIS A 108 -7.72 -10.93 1.16
C HIS A 108 -6.47 -10.31 0.52
N VAL A 109 -5.49 -9.90 1.34
CA VAL A 109 -4.21 -9.33 0.89
C VAL A 109 -3.09 -10.37 1.00
N ALA A 110 -3.10 -11.18 2.07
CA ALA A 110 -2.04 -12.13 2.39
C ALA A 110 -2.34 -13.60 2.01
N ALA A 111 -3.55 -13.94 1.54
CA ALA A 111 -3.94 -15.30 1.16
C ALA A 111 -3.76 -15.61 -0.33
#